data_AF-A0A1V4U7N6-F1
#
_entry.id   AF-A0A1V4U7N6-F1
#
_cell.length_a   1.000
_cell.length_b   1.000
_cell.length_c   1.000
_cell.angle_alpha   90.00
_cell.angle_beta   90.00
_cell.angle_gamma   90.00
#
_symmetry.space_group_name_H-M   'P 1'
#
loop_
_entity.id
_entity.type
_entity.pdbx_description
1 polymer ?
#
loop_
_entity_poly.entity_id
_entity_poly.type
_entity_poly.pdbx_seq_one_letter_code
_entity_poly.pdbx_strand_id
1 'polypeptide(L)'
;MKSSAFVLCVGVLLCAAILAGCTSMKAPEGPVVTTTPTPPLPADMMFVTEDYPPLNYVENGTIKGISVDILRGVLREMDAPVSSDTIRVLPWSKAYETALSRNNTAVFATIRLPEREPLFKWAGPLDSERKVIFSLTENPPAIASPADLNHYTIGVVKEDSAHLQLLGLGVNASQIYAYPTAPSLISAAQEKTIDLWCYGETAGRYTSRKVTGDPNYFVVVYSLESQDHYFAFNRNTSDQYVAEFQAALDTLRNQPDDTGITEYQRIMYHYLGVSCIQNPPVSREQVTGLVNFTAEEIEKDTPGTIARINSGEHPFWDRENRALYVFVYDTNVTIVAEADNPRLVGAHMKGKTDVASTPFRDQLVEKALAGGSGWVDYIWIIPGENGVYYKSAYCRLVKGSDGEAYIVSSGMYTPCKSA
;
A
#
# COMPACT_ATOMS: atom_id res chain seq x y z
N MET A 1 -77.10 19.44 -0.36
CA MET A 1 -77.95 18.34 -0.87
C MET A 1 -77.42 17.00 -0.33
N LYS A 2 -78.11 16.46 0.69
CA LYS A 2 -78.50 15.04 0.94
C LYS A 2 -77.41 13.96 0.71
N SER A 3 -77.12 13.00 1.60
CA SER A 3 -77.81 12.38 2.75
C SER A 3 -76.75 11.52 3.49
N SER A 4 -76.45 11.71 4.78
CA SER A 4 -77.01 11.00 5.94
C SER A 4 -77.06 9.47 5.86
N ALA A 5 -76.28 8.79 6.73
CA ALA A 5 -76.72 7.64 7.52
C ALA A 5 -75.82 7.45 8.76
N PHE A 6 -76.44 7.59 9.93
CA PHE A 6 -75.96 7.28 11.27
C PHE A 6 -76.75 6.04 11.76
N VAL A 7 -76.36 5.44 12.89
CA VAL A 7 -77.03 4.37 13.72
C VAL A 7 -76.18 3.08 13.73
N LEU A 8 -75.92 2.37 14.83
CA LEU A 8 -75.97 2.58 16.29
C LEU A 8 -75.33 1.33 16.94
N CYS A 9 -74.74 1.55 18.12
CA CYS A 9 -74.19 0.64 19.13
C CYS A 9 -74.66 -0.83 19.19
N VAL A 10 -73.71 -1.72 19.51
CA VAL A 10 -73.85 -2.71 20.61
C VAL A 10 -72.52 -2.81 21.35
N GLY A 11 -72.55 -2.55 22.66
CA GLY A 11 -71.43 -2.76 23.57
C GLY A 11 -71.47 -4.14 24.20
N VAL A 12 -70.29 -4.67 24.55
CA VAL A 12 -70.13 -5.75 25.53
C VAL A 12 -68.93 -5.39 26.41
N LEU A 13 -69.21 -5.23 27.71
CA LEU A 13 -68.22 -5.20 28.80
C LEU A 13 -67.54 -6.58 28.94
N LEU A 14 -66.25 -6.63 29.27
CA LEU A 14 -65.75 -6.95 30.63
C LEU A 14 -64.25 -7.30 30.64
N CYS A 15 -63.68 -7.04 31.82
CA CYS A 15 -62.49 -7.65 32.43
C CYS A 15 -61.10 -7.15 31.99
N ALA A 16 -60.63 -6.15 32.73
CA ALA A 16 -59.22 -5.98 33.05
C ALA A 16 -58.70 -7.21 33.81
N ALA A 17 -57.62 -7.80 33.31
CA ALA A 17 -56.74 -8.69 34.06
C ALA A 17 -55.32 -8.10 33.96
N ILE A 18 -54.85 -7.55 35.06
CA ILE A 18 -53.47 -7.10 35.23
C ILE A 18 -52.62 -8.37 35.45
N LEU A 19 -51.79 -8.72 34.47
CA LEU A 19 -50.70 -9.67 34.65
C LEU A 19 -49.39 -8.92 34.38
N ALA A 20 -48.68 -8.65 35.47
CA ALA A 20 -47.29 -8.23 35.45
C ALA A 20 -46.45 -9.34 34.81
N GLY A 21 -45.98 -9.10 33.58
CA GLY A 21 -44.99 -9.92 32.91
C GLY A 21 -43.73 -9.09 32.69
N CYS A 22 -42.65 -9.42 33.39
CA CYS A 22 -41.33 -8.87 33.16
C CYS A 22 -40.89 -9.18 31.71
N THR A 23 -41.01 -8.21 30.80
CA THR A 23 -40.35 -8.28 29.49
C THR A 23 -38.92 -7.79 29.66
N SER A 24 -37.99 -8.73 29.80
CA SER A 24 -36.58 -8.47 29.50
C SER A 24 -36.50 -8.03 28.04
N MET A 25 -36.19 -6.75 27.80
CA MET A 25 -35.95 -6.23 26.46
C MET A 25 -34.63 -6.84 25.97
N LYS A 26 -34.73 -7.88 25.14
CA LYS A 26 -33.60 -8.41 24.37
C LYS A 26 -33.12 -7.29 23.44
N ALA A 27 -31.84 -6.91 23.57
CA ALA A 27 -31.22 -5.92 22.69
C ALA A 27 -31.39 -6.34 21.21
N PRO A 28 -31.53 -5.40 20.27
CA PRO A 28 -31.64 -5.74 18.86
C PRO A 28 -30.36 -6.45 18.43
N GLU A 29 -30.50 -7.69 17.95
CA GLU A 29 -29.43 -8.41 17.28
C GLU A 29 -28.99 -7.55 16.08
N GLY A 30 -27.72 -7.15 16.08
CA GLY A 30 -27.12 -6.41 14.97
C GLY A 30 -27.23 -7.19 13.66
N PRO A 31 -27.02 -6.53 12.51
CA PRO A 31 -27.16 -7.19 11.22
C PRO A 31 -26.23 -8.42 11.17
N VAL A 32 -26.82 -9.58 10.95
CA VAL A 32 -26.10 -10.82 10.67
C VAL A 32 -25.32 -10.56 9.39
N VAL A 33 -24.00 -10.42 9.50
CA VAL A 33 -23.08 -10.45 8.36
C VAL A 33 -23.14 -11.87 7.83
N THR A 34 -23.98 -12.11 6.82
CA THR A 34 -23.91 -13.33 6.02
C THR A 34 -22.57 -13.32 5.30
N THR A 35 -21.60 -14.08 5.82
CA THR A 35 -20.38 -14.42 5.13
C THR A 35 -20.75 -15.32 3.97
N THR A 36 -20.89 -14.75 2.77
CA THR A 36 -20.85 -15.56 1.55
C THR A 36 -19.50 -16.27 1.54
N PRO A 37 -19.46 -17.61 1.39
CA PRO A 37 -18.21 -18.34 1.37
C PRO A 37 -17.36 -17.85 0.20
N THR A 38 -16.08 -17.55 0.48
CA THR A 38 -15.03 -17.25 -0.49
C THR A 38 -15.11 -18.27 -1.63
N PRO A 39 -15.32 -17.89 -2.91
CA PRO A 39 -15.25 -18.82 -4.02
C PRO A 39 -13.87 -19.46 -4.00
N PRO A 40 -13.80 -20.80 -4.10
CA PRO A 40 -12.51 -21.47 -4.14
C PRO A 40 -11.72 -20.94 -5.34
N LEU A 41 -10.41 -20.81 -5.16
CA LEU A 41 -9.47 -20.58 -6.25
C LEU A 41 -9.82 -21.55 -7.40
N PRO A 42 -10.01 -21.07 -8.65
CA PRO A 42 -10.19 -21.97 -9.76
C PRO A 42 -9.05 -23.00 -9.77
N ALA A 43 -9.39 -24.29 -9.88
CA ALA A 43 -8.41 -25.37 -9.74
C ALA A 43 -7.25 -25.29 -10.77
N ASP A 44 -7.44 -24.53 -11.85
CA ASP A 44 -6.48 -24.27 -12.92
C ASP A 44 -5.88 -22.86 -12.91
N MET A 45 -6.11 -22.08 -11.84
CA MET A 45 -5.58 -20.73 -11.69
C MET A 45 -4.05 -20.72 -11.82
N MET A 46 -3.51 -19.73 -12.51
CA MET A 46 -2.07 -19.56 -12.68
C MET A 46 -1.65 -18.11 -12.46
N PHE A 47 -0.53 -17.94 -11.76
CA PHE A 47 0.12 -16.65 -11.61
C PHE A 47 1.39 -16.66 -12.47
N VAL A 48 1.54 -15.65 -13.32
CA VAL A 48 2.72 -15.49 -14.19
C VAL A 48 3.43 -14.19 -13.88
N THR A 49 4.74 -14.19 -14.03
CA THR A 49 5.56 -12.99 -13.86
C THR A 49 6.88 -13.12 -14.62
N GLU A 50 7.73 -12.10 -14.56
CA GLU A 50 9.09 -12.13 -15.13
C GLU A 50 10.17 -12.33 -14.06
N ASP A 51 11.46 -12.31 -14.45
CA ASP A 51 12.57 -12.27 -13.51
C ASP A 51 12.92 -10.79 -13.21
N TYR A 52 12.40 -10.28 -12.11
CA TYR A 52 12.43 -8.88 -11.66
C TYR A 52 12.85 -8.76 -10.16
N PRO A 53 14.10 -9.07 -9.80
CA PRO A 53 14.57 -8.97 -8.42
C PRO A 53 14.56 -7.53 -7.90
N PRO A 54 14.24 -7.28 -6.61
CA PRO A 54 13.92 -8.25 -5.56
C PRO A 54 12.44 -8.64 -5.48
N LEU A 55 11.60 -8.25 -6.44
CA LEU A 55 10.15 -8.46 -6.37
C LEU A 55 9.71 -9.92 -6.57
N ASN A 56 10.53 -10.78 -7.17
CA ASN A 56 10.30 -11.21 -8.54
C ASN A 56 11.26 -12.22 -9.14
N TYR A 57 11.85 -13.18 -8.42
CA TYR A 57 13.00 -13.89 -9.00
C TYR A 57 13.12 -15.37 -8.64
N VAL A 58 13.88 -16.10 -9.45
CA VAL A 58 14.23 -17.50 -9.18
C VAL A 58 15.64 -17.57 -8.60
N GLU A 59 15.75 -18.15 -7.41
CA GLU A 59 17.02 -18.45 -6.77
C GLU A 59 17.09 -19.94 -6.43
N ASN A 60 18.13 -20.63 -6.92
CA ASN A 60 18.31 -22.08 -6.73
C ASN A 60 17.06 -22.91 -7.11
N GLY A 61 16.41 -22.54 -8.21
CA GLY A 61 15.19 -23.21 -8.70
C GLY A 61 13.92 -22.89 -7.91
N THR A 62 13.98 -22.03 -6.89
CA THR A 62 12.83 -21.63 -6.08
C THR A 62 12.45 -20.18 -6.39
N ILE A 63 11.16 -19.94 -6.65
CA ILE A 63 10.65 -18.58 -6.81
C ILE A 63 10.54 -17.87 -5.45
N LYS A 64 11.10 -16.66 -5.39
CA LYS A 64 11.20 -15.79 -4.21
C LYS A 64 10.94 -14.33 -4.60
N GLY A 65 10.81 -13.49 -3.59
CA GLY A 65 10.72 -12.05 -3.74
C GLY A 65 9.49 -11.45 -3.07
N ILE A 66 9.50 -10.13 -2.99
CA ILE A 66 8.48 -9.33 -2.29
C ILE A 66 7.07 -9.63 -2.83
N SER A 67 6.85 -9.50 -4.13
CA SER A 67 5.55 -9.75 -4.78
C SER A 67 5.12 -11.20 -4.66
N VAL A 68 6.08 -12.14 -4.62
CA VAL A 68 5.80 -13.58 -4.46
C VAL A 68 5.31 -13.89 -3.05
N ASP A 69 5.93 -13.32 -2.04
CA ASP A 69 5.51 -13.54 -0.65
C ASP A 69 4.23 -12.78 -0.30
N ILE A 70 4.00 -11.61 -0.92
CA ILE A 70 2.69 -10.93 -0.88
C ILE A 70 1.62 -11.85 -1.48
N LEU A 71 1.82 -12.39 -2.68
CA LEU A 71 0.88 -13.31 -3.30
C LEU A 71 0.59 -14.53 -2.42
N ARG A 72 1.62 -15.14 -1.84
CA ARG A 72 1.46 -16.30 -0.93
C ARG A 72 0.68 -15.93 0.32
N GLY A 73 0.88 -14.75 0.88
CA GLY A 73 0.13 -14.27 2.04
C GLY A 73 -1.34 -14.00 1.69
N VAL A 74 -1.62 -13.35 0.55
CA VAL A 74 -3.00 -13.15 0.06
C VAL A 74 -3.72 -14.48 -0.10
N LEU A 75 -3.08 -15.46 -0.73
CA LEU A 75 -3.68 -16.77 -0.94
C LEU A 75 -3.87 -17.56 0.35
N ARG A 76 -3.02 -17.36 1.36
CA ARG A 76 -3.26 -17.90 2.72
C ARG A 76 -4.48 -17.25 3.37
N GLU A 77 -4.60 -15.93 3.30
CA GLU A 77 -5.73 -15.19 3.86
C GLU A 77 -7.07 -15.60 3.22
N MET A 78 -7.04 -15.97 1.93
CA MET A 78 -8.20 -16.52 1.21
C MET A 78 -8.46 -18.01 1.49
N ASP A 79 -7.72 -18.65 2.41
CA ASP A 79 -7.76 -20.10 2.68
C ASP A 79 -7.57 -20.96 1.40
N ALA A 80 -6.75 -20.46 0.48
CA ALA A 80 -6.45 -21.07 -0.81
C ALA A 80 -4.93 -21.19 -1.04
N PRO A 81 -4.16 -21.79 -0.12
CA PRO A 81 -2.71 -21.90 -0.26
C PRO A 81 -2.35 -22.73 -1.49
N VAL A 82 -1.54 -22.15 -2.38
CA VAL A 82 -1.14 -22.79 -3.63
C VAL A 82 0.24 -23.44 -3.56
N SER A 83 0.43 -24.51 -4.32
CA SER A 83 1.77 -25.09 -4.52
C SER A 83 2.66 -24.14 -5.33
N SER A 84 3.98 -24.31 -5.21
CA SER A 84 4.97 -23.59 -6.01
C SER A 84 4.72 -23.69 -7.51
N ASP A 85 4.02 -24.74 -7.96
CA ASP A 85 3.70 -24.94 -9.37
C ASP A 85 2.64 -24.00 -9.93
N THR A 86 2.01 -23.20 -9.07
CA THR A 86 0.97 -22.26 -9.50
C THR A 86 1.56 -20.94 -9.99
N ILE A 87 2.84 -20.69 -9.67
CA ILE A 87 3.56 -19.48 -10.08
C ILE A 87 4.60 -19.84 -11.15
N ARG A 88 4.60 -19.10 -12.27
CA ARG A 88 5.50 -19.31 -13.40
C ARG A 88 6.26 -18.04 -13.74
N VAL A 89 7.59 -18.14 -13.77
CA VAL A 89 8.47 -17.08 -14.27
C VAL A 89 8.72 -17.30 -15.76
N LEU A 90 8.41 -16.31 -16.58
CA LEU A 90 8.49 -16.33 -18.05
C LEU A 90 9.13 -15.02 -18.55
N PRO A 91 9.64 -14.95 -19.79
CA PRO A 91 9.94 -13.65 -20.41
C PRO A 91 8.69 -12.76 -20.36
N TRP A 92 8.85 -11.46 -20.06
CA TRP A 92 7.75 -10.53 -19.79
C TRP A 92 6.62 -10.61 -20.84
N SER A 93 6.94 -10.46 -22.12
CA SER A 93 5.95 -10.55 -23.22
C SER A 93 5.15 -11.86 -23.20
N LYS A 94 5.79 -12.98 -22.86
CA LYS A 94 5.10 -14.28 -22.73
C LYS A 94 4.20 -14.31 -21.50
N ALA A 95 4.63 -13.79 -20.35
CA ALA A 95 3.79 -13.69 -19.16
C ALA A 95 2.54 -12.83 -19.44
N TYR A 96 2.75 -11.65 -20.03
CA TYR A 96 1.70 -10.71 -20.39
C TYR A 96 0.68 -11.32 -21.36
N GLU A 97 1.14 -11.92 -22.46
CA GLU A 97 0.27 -12.58 -23.44
C GLU A 97 -0.47 -13.78 -22.84
N THR A 98 0.17 -14.54 -21.94
CA THR A 98 -0.48 -15.67 -21.27
C THR A 98 -1.64 -15.20 -20.40
N ALA A 99 -1.47 -14.09 -19.68
CA ALA A 99 -2.55 -13.52 -18.86
C ALA A 99 -3.69 -12.92 -19.71
N LEU A 100 -3.41 -12.41 -20.91
CA LEU A 100 -4.44 -11.94 -21.84
C LEU A 100 -5.27 -13.08 -22.44
N SER A 101 -4.61 -14.16 -22.85
CA SER A 101 -5.21 -15.21 -23.68
C SER A 101 -5.78 -16.39 -22.88
N ARG A 102 -5.22 -16.72 -21.72
CA ARG A 102 -5.62 -17.87 -20.91
C ARG A 102 -6.54 -17.44 -19.77
N ASN A 103 -7.73 -18.06 -19.70
CA ASN A 103 -8.62 -17.91 -18.55
C ASN A 103 -7.92 -18.31 -17.25
N ASN A 104 -8.41 -17.79 -16.12
CA ASN A 104 -7.88 -18.10 -14.78
C ASN A 104 -6.35 -17.88 -14.72
N THR A 105 -5.87 -16.78 -15.29
CA THR A 105 -4.46 -16.39 -15.23
C THR A 105 -4.34 -14.94 -14.77
N ALA A 106 -3.38 -14.67 -13.89
CA ALA A 106 -3.01 -13.31 -13.49
C ALA A 106 -1.52 -13.08 -13.73
N VAL A 107 -1.17 -11.97 -14.39
CA VAL A 107 0.20 -11.45 -14.39
C VAL A 107 0.36 -10.48 -13.23
N PHE A 108 1.50 -10.48 -12.55
CA PHE A 108 1.72 -9.60 -11.39
C PHE A 108 3.07 -8.90 -11.43
N ALA A 109 3.23 -7.93 -10.54
CA ALA A 109 4.30 -6.92 -10.57
C ALA A 109 4.28 -6.14 -11.88
N THR A 110 3.09 -5.66 -12.30
CA THR A 110 2.93 -4.87 -13.52
C THR A 110 2.20 -3.57 -13.28
N ILE A 111 2.59 -2.53 -14.02
CA ILE A 111 2.03 -1.18 -13.88
C ILE A 111 0.64 -1.13 -14.53
N ARG A 112 -0.32 -0.58 -13.79
CA ARG A 112 -1.67 -0.27 -14.27
C ARG A 112 -1.65 1.03 -15.07
N LEU A 113 -1.90 0.94 -16.37
CA LEU A 113 -1.87 2.06 -17.30
C LEU A 113 -3.25 2.25 -17.95
N PRO A 114 -3.62 3.49 -18.35
CA PRO A 114 -4.89 3.74 -19.06
C PRO A 114 -5.12 2.84 -20.28
N GLU A 115 -4.06 2.56 -21.05
CA GLU A 115 -4.11 1.69 -22.24
C GLU A 115 -4.36 0.22 -21.89
N ARG A 116 -4.00 -0.21 -20.68
CA ARG A 116 -4.16 -1.58 -20.19
C ARG A 116 -5.42 -1.77 -19.34
N GLU A 117 -6.02 -0.68 -18.88
CA GLU A 117 -7.24 -0.69 -18.06
C GLU A 117 -8.34 -1.61 -18.61
N PRO A 118 -8.72 -1.56 -19.91
CA PRO A 118 -9.77 -2.43 -20.45
C PRO A 118 -9.32 -3.88 -20.69
N LEU A 119 -8.03 -4.19 -20.53
CA LEU A 119 -7.44 -5.50 -20.87
C LEU A 119 -7.42 -6.47 -19.70
N PHE A 120 -7.57 -6.00 -18.46
CA PHE A 120 -7.46 -6.80 -17.25
C PHE A 120 -8.48 -6.38 -16.19
N LYS A 121 -8.63 -7.22 -15.16
CA LYS A 121 -9.16 -6.82 -13.86
C LYS A 121 -8.01 -6.65 -12.89
N TRP A 122 -8.05 -5.64 -12.05
CA TRP A 122 -6.88 -5.21 -11.28
C TRP A 122 -7.10 -5.41 -9.78
N ALA A 123 -6.09 -5.94 -9.08
CA ALA A 123 -6.01 -5.90 -7.62
C ALA A 123 -4.63 -5.36 -7.20
N GLY A 124 -4.59 -4.47 -6.22
CA GLY A 124 -3.40 -3.76 -5.81
C GLY A 124 -3.71 -2.46 -5.08
N PRO A 125 -2.70 -1.58 -4.91
CA PRO A 125 -1.33 -1.74 -5.38
C PRO A 125 -0.53 -2.78 -4.56
N LEU A 126 0.46 -3.45 -5.16
CA LEU A 126 1.42 -4.31 -4.45
C LEU A 126 2.50 -3.46 -3.79
N ASP A 127 3.05 -2.54 -4.57
CA ASP A 127 4.26 -1.81 -4.27
C ASP A 127 4.34 -0.60 -5.25
N SER A 128 5.13 0.42 -4.94
CA SER A 128 5.40 1.58 -5.81
C SER A 128 6.77 1.50 -6.49
N GLU A 129 6.79 1.60 -7.81
CA GLU A 129 7.99 1.48 -8.63
C GLU A 129 8.32 2.79 -9.32
N ARG A 130 9.62 3.07 -9.43
CA ARG A 130 10.14 4.16 -10.25
C ARG A 130 10.97 3.61 -11.39
N LYS A 131 10.53 3.89 -12.62
CA LYS A 131 11.37 3.68 -13.80
C LYS A 131 12.35 4.81 -13.98
N VAL A 132 13.54 4.46 -14.44
CA VAL A 132 14.64 5.38 -14.68
C VAL A 132 15.26 5.10 -16.04
N ILE A 133 15.96 6.10 -16.55
CA ILE A 133 16.80 6.00 -17.74
C ILE A 133 18.23 5.81 -17.28
N PHE A 134 18.81 4.69 -17.68
CA PHE A 134 20.20 4.35 -17.45
C PHE A 134 21.04 4.73 -18.67
N SER A 135 22.25 5.24 -18.40
CA SER A 135 23.32 5.47 -19.37
C SER A 135 24.56 4.73 -18.90
N LEU A 136 25.47 4.41 -19.82
CA LEU A 136 26.86 4.09 -19.45
C LEU A 136 27.42 5.22 -18.57
N THR A 137 28.23 4.85 -17.58
CA THR A 137 28.91 5.80 -16.69
C THR A 137 29.99 6.60 -17.41
N GLU A 138 30.52 6.07 -18.51
CA GLU A 138 31.42 6.81 -19.40
C GLU A 138 30.61 7.88 -20.16
N ASN A 139 30.83 9.16 -19.82
CA ASN A 139 30.21 10.32 -20.45
C ASN A 139 28.66 10.32 -20.45
N PRO A 140 28.02 10.34 -19.28
CA PRO A 140 26.57 10.32 -19.21
C PRO A 140 25.98 11.61 -19.79
N PRO A 141 24.92 11.52 -20.62
CA PRO A 141 24.26 12.71 -21.14
C PRO A 141 23.53 13.47 -20.03
N ALA A 142 23.47 14.80 -20.17
CA ALA A 142 22.64 15.64 -19.34
C ALA A 142 21.23 15.71 -19.93
N ILE A 143 20.25 15.11 -19.24
CA ILE A 143 18.83 15.14 -19.61
C ILE A 143 18.12 16.13 -18.70
N ALA A 144 17.77 17.31 -19.22
CA ALA A 144 17.07 18.35 -18.47
C ALA A 144 15.55 18.23 -18.60
N SER A 145 15.08 17.66 -19.71
CA SER A 145 13.65 17.49 -20.00
C SER A 145 13.38 16.20 -20.78
N PRO A 146 12.13 15.69 -20.78
CA PRO A 146 11.75 14.58 -21.64
C PRO A 146 12.06 14.80 -23.13
N ALA A 147 12.07 16.05 -23.60
CA ALA A 147 12.34 16.35 -25.01
C ALA A 147 13.76 15.93 -25.42
N ASP A 148 14.74 16.03 -24.50
CA ASP A 148 16.14 15.68 -24.76
C ASP A 148 16.32 14.19 -25.04
N LEU A 149 15.42 13.35 -24.54
CA LEU A 149 15.41 11.90 -24.80
C LEU A 149 15.26 11.57 -26.29
N ASN A 150 14.70 12.49 -27.10
CA ASN A 150 14.56 12.30 -28.55
C ASN A 150 15.89 12.36 -29.32
N HIS A 151 17.00 12.70 -28.66
CA HIS A 151 18.34 12.69 -29.24
C HIS A 151 19.08 11.36 -29.11
N TYR A 152 18.48 10.38 -28.44
CA TYR A 152 19.11 9.13 -28.06
C TYR A 152 18.28 7.93 -28.45
N THR A 153 18.95 6.83 -28.77
CA THR A 153 18.32 5.52 -28.93
C THR A 153 18.10 4.88 -27.57
N ILE A 154 16.84 4.49 -27.27
CA ILE A 154 16.42 4.04 -25.95
C ILE A 154 15.91 2.60 -26.03
N GLY A 155 16.60 1.69 -25.35
CA GLY A 155 16.16 0.31 -25.18
C GLY A 155 15.06 0.17 -24.10
N VAL A 156 14.04 -0.64 -24.38
CA VAL A 156 13.02 -1.08 -23.42
C VAL A 156 12.76 -2.58 -23.55
N VAL A 157 12.22 -3.21 -22.49
CA VAL A 157 11.74 -4.59 -22.62
C VAL A 157 10.48 -4.59 -23.49
N LYS A 158 10.39 -5.52 -24.43
CA LYS A 158 9.25 -5.63 -25.35
C LYS A 158 7.94 -5.80 -24.56
N GLU A 159 6.94 -4.97 -24.87
CA GLU A 159 5.62 -4.93 -24.22
C GLU A 159 5.65 -4.52 -22.75
N ASP A 160 6.78 -4.06 -22.21
CA ASP A 160 6.86 -3.50 -20.86
C ASP A 160 6.24 -2.09 -20.81
N SER A 161 5.78 -1.67 -19.62
CA SER A 161 5.18 -0.36 -19.42
C SER A 161 6.13 0.80 -19.73
N ALA A 162 7.46 0.59 -19.72
CA ALA A 162 8.43 1.63 -20.05
C ALA A 162 8.20 2.19 -21.46
N HIS A 163 7.80 1.34 -22.40
CA HIS A 163 7.47 1.77 -23.77
C HIS A 163 6.33 2.80 -23.77
N LEU A 164 5.22 2.49 -23.09
CA LEU A 164 4.05 3.38 -23.03
C LEU A 164 4.33 4.64 -22.23
N GLN A 165 5.09 4.54 -21.14
CA GLN A 165 5.46 5.69 -20.32
C GLN A 165 6.34 6.68 -21.09
N LEU A 166 7.32 6.18 -21.87
CA LEU A 166 8.16 7.05 -22.72
C LEU A 166 7.34 7.75 -23.81
N LEU A 167 6.40 7.04 -24.45
CA LEU A 167 5.48 7.66 -25.41
C LEU A 167 4.62 8.74 -24.75
N GLY A 168 4.09 8.48 -23.54
CA GLY A 168 3.33 9.45 -22.75
C GLY A 168 4.13 10.71 -22.39
N LEU A 169 5.45 10.60 -22.27
CA LEU A 169 6.38 11.72 -22.07
C LEU A 169 6.73 12.47 -23.36
N GLY A 170 6.24 12.03 -24.53
CA GLY A 170 6.51 12.66 -25.82
C GLY A 170 7.81 12.19 -26.51
N VAL A 171 8.36 11.05 -26.10
CA VAL A 171 9.48 10.42 -26.82
C VAL A 171 8.96 9.81 -28.13
N ASN A 172 9.65 10.09 -29.23
CA ASN A 172 9.32 9.57 -30.55
C ASN A 172 9.47 8.05 -30.57
N ALA A 173 8.45 7.35 -31.06
CA ALA A 173 8.48 5.88 -31.18
C ALA A 173 9.68 5.36 -31.99
N SER A 174 10.20 6.15 -32.93
CA SER A 174 11.40 5.80 -33.72
C SER A 174 12.69 5.76 -32.91
N GLN A 175 12.70 6.32 -31.69
CA GLN A 175 13.83 6.30 -30.77
C GLN A 175 13.77 5.15 -29.76
N ILE A 176 12.65 4.40 -29.71
CA ILE A 176 12.43 3.36 -28.71
C ILE A 176 12.58 1.98 -29.35
N TYR A 177 13.52 1.20 -28.85
CA TYR A 177 13.88 -0.12 -29.37
C TYR A 177 13.54 -1.22 -28.36
N ALA A 178 12.80 -2.23 -28.81
CA ALA A 178 12.32 -3.30 -27.95
C ALA A 178 13.29 -4.49 -27.91
N TYR A 179 13.61 -4.95 -26.70
CA TYR A 179 14.48 -6.10 -26.43
C TYR A 179 13.73 -7.17 -25.64
N PRO A 180 14.08 -8.46 -25.78
CA PRO A 180 13.31 -9.54 -25.15
C PRO A 180 13.44 -9.59 -23.62
N THR A 181 14.59 -9.18 -23.05
CA THR A 181 14.87 -9.28 -21.61
C THR A 181 15.78 -8.15 -21.11
N ALA A 182 15.79 -7.89 -19.80
CA ALA A 182 16.71 -6.92 -19.20
C ALA A 182 18.21 -7.21 -19.45
N PRO A 183 18.70 -8.47 -19.37
CA PRO A 183 20.07 -8.78 -19.78
C PRO A 183 20.38 -8.39 -21.24
N SER A 184 19.44 -8.58 -22.17
CA SER A 184 19.66 -8.19 -23.57
C SER A 184 19.69 -6.67 -23.77
N LEU A 185 18.97 -5.89 -22.95
CA LEU A 185 19.09 -4.43 -22.92
C LEU A 185 20.48 -4.01 -22.45
N ILE A 186 20.96 -4.60 -21.36
CA ILE A 186 22.27 -4.30 -20.80
C ILE A 186 23.37 -4.63 -21.81
N SER A 187 23.33 -5.80 -22.45
CA SER A 187 24.30 -6.16 -23.49
C SER A 187 24.27 -5.19 -24.67
N ALA A 188 23.10 -4.79 -25.15
CA ALA A 188 22.97 -3.82 -26.23
C ALA A 188 23.59 -2.45 -25.89
N ALA A 189 23.43 -2.00 -24.64
CA ALA A 189 24.05 -0.77 -24.14
C ALA A 189 25.58 -0.91 -23.99
N GLN A 190 26.08 -2.06 -23.53
CA GLN A 190 27.53 -2.36 -23.48
C GLN A 190 28.18 -2.35 -24.87
N GLU A 191 27.46 -2.86 -25.87
CA GLU A 191 27.86 -2.87 -27.27
C GLU A 191 27.66 -1.52 -27.97
N LYS A 192 27.13 -0.50 -27.25
CA LYS A 192 26.83 0.84 -27.76
C LYS A 192 25.90 0.82 -28.99
N THR A 193 25.01 -0.17 -29.04
CA THR A 193 23.94 -0.26 -30.07
C THR A 193 22.68 0.49 -29.68
N ILE A 194 22.54 0.79 -28.39
CA ILE A 194 21.62 1.76 -27.83
C ILE A 194 22.41 2.72 -26.92
N ASP A 195 21.96 3.96 -26.84
CA ASP A 195 22.59 4.98 -25.99
C ASP A 195 22.11 4.87 -24.54
N LEU A 196 20.81 4.63 -24.38
CA LEU A 196 20.09 4.65 -23.11
C LEU A 196 19.20 3.41 -22.98
N TRP A 197 18.82 3.04 -21.76
CA TRP A 197 17.79 2.03 -21.54
C TRP A 197 16.89 2.40 -20.37
N CYS A 198 15.59 2.09 -20.50
CA CYS A 198 14.59 2.39 -19.49
C CYS A 198 14.13 1.12 -18.78
N TYR A 199 14.23 1.10 -17.45
CA TYR A 199 13.78 -0.01 -16.62
C TYR A 199 13.53 0.46 -15.18
N GLY A 200 12.96 -0.38 -14.32
CA GLY A 200 12.85 -0.05 -12.90
C GLY A 200 14.21 0.06 -12.23
N GLU A 201 14.35 1.02 -11.32
CA GLU A 201 15.66 1.37 -10.79
C GLU A 201 16.30 0.22 -10.02
N THR A 202 15.56 -0.37 -9.07
CA THR A 202 16.09 -1.43 -8.22
C THR A 202 16.43 -2.69 -9.03
N ALA A 203 15.51 -3.12 -9.90
CA ALA A 203 15.71 -4.30 -10.74
C ALA A 203 16.81 -4.08 -11.79
N GLY A 204 16.91 -2.87 -12.35
CA GLY A 204 17.96 -2.49 -13.28
C GLY A 204 19.34 -2.52 -12.63
N ARG A 205 19.49 -1.95 -11.44
CA ARG A 205 20.76 -1.99 -10.68
C ARG A 205 21.16 -3.42 -10.29
N TYR A 206 20.21 -4.23 -9.85
CA TYR A 206 20.46 -5.64 -9.54
C TYR A 206 20.94 -6.41 -10.78
N THR A 207 20.20 -6.30 -11.87
CA THR A 207 20.49 -7.05 -13.10
C THR A 207 21.80 -6.57 -13.73
N SER A 208 22.04 -5.26 -13.75
CA SER A 208 23.32 -4.68 -14.16
C SER A 208 24.47 -5.30 -13.38
N ARG A 209 24.45 -5.26 -12.04
CA ARG A 209 25.52 -5.83 -11.20
C ARG A 209 25.76 -7.31 -11.53
N LYS A 210 24.70 -8.08 -11.75
CA LYS A 210 24.79 -9.51 -12.08
C LYS A 210 25.42 -9.76 -13.46
N VAL A 211 25.10 -8.93 -14.46
CA VAL A 211 25.59 -9.07 -15.84
C VAL A 211 27.00 -8.51 -16.00
N THR A 212 27.27 -7.32 -15.45
CA THR A 212 28.52 -6.58 -15.65
C THR A 212 29.59 -6.91 -14.60
N GLY A 213 29.18 -7.40 -13.42
CA GLY A 213 30.05 -7.51 -12.25
C GLY A 213 30.38 -6.18 -11.57
N ASP A 214 29.91 -5.05 -12.11
CA ASP A 214 30.23 -3.70 -11.64
C ASP A 214 28.93 -2.92 -11.32
N PRO A 215 28.70 -2.52 -10.05
CA PRO A 215 27.53 -1.74 -9.67
C PRO A 215 27.50 -0.32 -10.22
N ASN A 216 28.64 0.20 -10.68
CA ASN A 216 28.79 1.55 -11.21
C ASN A 216 28.92 1.56 -12.73
N TYR A 217 28.57 0.46 -13.41
CA TYR A 217 28.67 0.37 -14.86
C TYR A 217 27.68 1.30 -15.58
N PHE A 218 26.51 1.51 -14.97
CA PHE A 218 25.49 2.45 -15.44
C PHE A 218 25.15 3.47 -14.36
N VAL A 219 24.82 4.68 -14.80
CA VAL A 219 24.25 5.75 -13.98
C VAL A 219 22.83 6.09 -14.42
N VAL A 220 22.03 6.59 -13.49
CA VAL A 220 20.70 7.13 -13.79
C VAL A 220 20.86 8.56 -14.30
N VAL A 221 20.31 8.85 -15.48
CA VAL A 221 20.36 10.19 -16.11
C VAL A 221 19.01 10.89 -16.15
N TYR A 222 17.92 10.15 -15.95
CA TYR A 222 16.57 10.69 -15.88
C TYR A 222 15.65 9.75 -15.08
N SER A 223 14.70 10.30 -14.34
CA SER A 223 13.72 9.54 -13.55
C SER A 223 12.32 9.82 -14.05
N LEU A 224 11.53 8.77 -14.26
CA LEU A 224 10.12 8.88 -14.60
C LEU A 224 9.29 9.04 -13.32
N GLU A 225 8.03 9.43 -13.47
CA GLU A 225 7.07 9.44 -12.36
C GLU A 225 6.90 8.02 -11.78
N SER A 226 6.81 7.95 -10.46
CA SER A 226 6.52 6.69 -9.76
C SER A 226 5.11 6.22 -10.09
N GLN A 227 4.96 4.91 -10.29
CA GLN A 227 3.67 4.26 -10.50
C GLN A 227 3.62 2.95 -9.75
N ASP A 228 2.42 2.52 -9.38
CA ASP A 228 2.25 1.32 -8.58
C ASP A 228 2.15 0.06 -9.44
N HIS A 229 2.69 -1.04 -8.90
CA HIS A 229 2.49 -2.38 -9.43
C HIS A 229 1.18 -3.00 -8.95
N TYR A 230 0.58 -3.82 -9.80
CA TYR A 230 -0.69 -4.50 -9.57
C TYR A 230 -0.62 -5.98 -9.97
N PHE A 231 -1.60 -6.75 -9.49
CA PHE A 231 -2.04 -8.01 -10.08
C PHE A 231 -3.04 -7.68 -11.18
N ALA A 232 -2.79 -8.18 -12.38
CA ALA A 232 -3.62 -8.01 -13.56
C ALA A 232 -4.21 -9.38 -13.94
N PHE A 233 -5.46 -9.59 -13.55
CA PHE A 233 -6.23 -10.80 -13.82
C PHE A 233 -6.82 -10.77 -15.22
N ASN A 234 -6.84 -11.93 -15.89
CA ASN A 234 -7.56 -12.12 -17.14
C ASN A 234 -9.02 -11.63 -17.00
N ARG A 235 -9.56 -10.98 -18.03
CA ARG A 235 -10.90 -10.36 -18.03
C ARG A 235 -12.04 -11.32 -17.70
N ASN A 236 -11.85 -12.61 -17.95
CA ASN A 236 -12.86 -13.63 -17.67
C ASN A 236 -12.85 -14.10 -16.20
N THR A 237 -11.89 -13.67 -15.39
CA THR A 237 -11.88 -13.89 -13.94
C THR A 237 -13.10 -13.22 -13.32
N SER A 238 -13.80 -13.86 -12.38
CA SER A 238 -15.01 -13.27 -11.78
C SER A 238 -14.68 -11.99 -10.98
N ASP A 239 -15.57 -11.00 -11.00
CA ASP A 239 -15.40 -9.77 -10.21
C ASP A 239 -15.38 -10.04 -8.71
N GLN A 240 -16.17 -11.02 -8.26
CA GLN A 240 -16.18 -11.46 -6.87
C GLN A 240 -14.79 -11.94 -6.43
N TYR A 241 -14.15 -12.79 -7.22
CA TYR A 241 -12.81 -13.29 -6.90
C TYR A 241 -11.77 -12.16 -6.82
N VAL A 242 -11.81 -11.20 -7.76
CA VAL A 242 -10.88 -10.04 -7.73
C VAL A 242 -11.13 -9.15 -6.51
N ALA A 243 -12.39 -8.94 -6.12
CA ALA A 243 -12.74 -8.17 -4.94
C ALA A 243 -12.28 -8.85 -3.63
N GLU A 244 -12.41 -10.17 -3.52
CA GLU A 244 -11.95 -10.92 -2.36
C GLU A 244 -10.41 -10.99 -2.30
N PHE A 245 -9.76 -11.13 -3.45
CA PHE A 245 -8.31 -11.02 -3.56
C PHE A 245 -7.82 -9.64 -3.10
N GLN A 246 -8.49 -8.57 -3.51
CA GLN A 246 -8.19 -7.21 -3.02
C GLN A 246 -8.39 -7.09 -1.51
N ALA A 247 -9.48 -7.63 -0.97
CA ALA A 247 -9.76 -7.58 0.47
C ALA A 247 -8.66 -8.30 1.27
N ALA A 248 -8.23 -9.48 0.81
CA ALA A 248 -7.12 -10.23 1.41
C ALA A 248 -5.78 -9.48 1.32
N LEU A 249 -5.50 -8.81 0.19
CA LEU A 249 -4.33 -7.94 0.05
C LEU A 249 -4.38 -6.75 1.02
N ASP A 250 -5.55 -6.13 1.18
CA ASP A 250 -5.74 -5.04 2.12
C ASP A 250 -5.56 -5.50 3.57
N THR A 251 -6.00 -6.71 3.93
CA THR A 251 -5.78 -7.31 5.25
C THR A 251 -4.29 -7.51 5.50
N LEU A 252 -3.58 -8.17 4.57
CA LEU A 252 -2.15 -8.42 4.66
C LEU A 252 -1.34 -7.12 4.86
N ARG A 253 -1.77 -6.04 4.20
CA ARG A 253 -1.12 -4.72 4.29
C ARG A 253 -1.45 -3.97 5.58
N ASN A 254 -2.73 -3.92 5.94
CA ASN A 254 -3.24 -2.93 6.89
C ASN A 254 -3.65 -3.52 8.23
N GLN A 255 -3.83 -4.84 8.33
CA GLN A 255 -4.28 -5.49 9.56
C GLN A 255 -3.08 -6.14 10.26
N PRO A 256 -2.67 -5.62 11.44
CA PRO A 256 -1.64 -6.27 12.24
C PRO A 256 -2.22 -7.51 12.90
N ASP A 257 -1.36 -8.50 13.13
CA ASP A 257 -1.71 -9.63 13.98
C ASP A 257 -1.52 -9.29 15.48
N ASP A 258 -1.54 -10.33 16.32
CA ASP A 258 -1.41 -10.19 17.77
C ASP A 258 -0.11 -9.51 18.20
N THR A 259 0.95 -9.54 17.38
CA THR A 259 2.21 -8.85 17.68
C THR A 259 2.18 -7.37 17.31
N GLY A 260 1.11 -6.88 16.67
CA GLY A 260 0.98 -5.47 16.28
C GLY A 260 1.69 -5.11 14.98
N ILE A 261 2.11 -6.11 14.21
CA ILE A 261 2.87 -5.96 12.97
C ILE A 261 2.06 -6.61 11.83
N THR A 262 2.00 -5.95 10.68
CA THR A 262 1.35 -6.52 9.49
C THR A 262 2.31 -7.46 8.77
N GLU A 263 1.78 -8.47 8.08
CA GLU A 263 2.63 -9.38 7.30
C GLU A 263 3.38 -8.61 6.19
N TYR A 264 2.76 -7.58 5.61
CA TYR A 264 3.44 -6.67 4.67
C TYR A 264 4.70 -6.04 5.26
N GLN A 265 4.64 -5.54 6.50
CA GLN A 265 5.80 -4.96 7.18
C GLN A 265 6.93 -5.97 7.34
N ARG A 266 6.61 -7.23 7.66
CA ARG A 266 7.60 -8.31 7.77
C ARG A 266 8.25 -8.62 6.43
N ILE A 267 7.46 -8.72 5.36
CA ILE A 267 7.96 -8.96 4.01
C ILE A 267 8.91 -7.83 3.60
N MET A 268 8.47 -6.58 3.75
CA MET A 268 9.29 -5.41 3.40
C MET A 268 10.61 -5.38 4.19
N TYR A 269 10.55 -5.57 5.50
CA TYR A 269 11.75 -5.60 6.34
C TYR A 269 12.69 -6.77 6.00
N HIS A 270 12.15 -7.95 5.66
CA HIS A 270 12.95 -9.11 5.28
C HIS A 270 13.78 -8.88 4.02
N TYR A 271 13.18 -8.29 2.97
CA TYR A 271 13.85 -8.11 1.69
C TYR A 271 14.64 -6.81 1.59
N LEU A 272 14.17 -5.73 2.21
CA LEU A 272 14.74 -4.39 2.04
C LEU A 272 15.50 -3.88 3.29
N GLY A 273 15.36 -4.57 4.43
CA GLY A 273 15.83 -4.03 5.71
C GLY A 273 15.12 -2.72 6.06
N VAL A 274 15.85 -1.79 6.68
CA VAL A 274 15.35 -0.43 6.87
C VAL A 274 15.75 0.42 5.68
N SER A 275 14.76 0.81 4.89
CA SER A 275 14.88 1.73 3.76
C SER A 275 15.18 3.16 4.24
N CYS A 276 15.68 4.00 3.35
CA CYS A 276 15.97 5.39 3.64
C CYS A 276 15.51 6.31 2.51
N ILE A 277 15.19 7.56 2.84
CA ILE A 277 14.77 8.59 1.90
C ILE A 277 15.90 9.61 1.81
N GLN A 278 16.26 10.08 0.63
CA GLN A 278 17.30 11.12 0.50
C GLN A 278 16.81 12.47 1.02
N ASN A 279 15.64 12.90 0.54
CA ASN A 279 15.04 14.19 0.87
C ASN A 279 13.64 13.96 1.47
N PRO A 280 13.52 13.76 2.80
CA PRO A 280 12.22 13.57 3.44
C PRO A 280 11.37 14.84 3.30
N PRO A 281 10.07 14.71 2.97
CA PRO A 281 9.23 15.85 2.60
C PRO A 281 8.59 16.58 3.79
N VAL A 282 8.86 16.16 5.03
CA VAL A 282 8.21 16.67 6.25
C VAL A 282 9.25 17.18 7.24
N SER A 283 9.07 18.41 7.74
CA SER A 283 9.93 19.04 8.74
C SER A 283 9.41 18.83 10.18
N ARG A 284 10.28 19.10 11.17
CA ARG A 284 9.89 19.05 12.60
C ARG A 284 8.82 20.08 12.95
N GLU A 285 8.90 21.26 12.34
CA GLU A 285 7.97 22.37 12.54
C GLU A 285 6.58 21.99 12.03
N GLN A 286 6.48 21.33 10.87
CA GLN A 286 5.21 20.83 10.34
C GLN A 286 4.58 19.79 11.28
N VAL A 287 5.37 18.82 11.77
CA VAL A 287 4.91 17.79 12.71
C VAL A 287 4.39 18.41 14.01
N THR A 288 5.21 19.27 14.64
CA THR A 288 4.83 19.90 15.91
C THR A 288 3.65 20.85 15.76
N GLY A 289 3.58 21.59 14.65
CA GLY A 289 2.43 22.42 14.31
C GLY A 289 1.14 21.61 14.20
N LEU A 290 1.17 20.49 13.48
CA LEU A 290 0.01 19.62 13.31
C LEU A 290 -0.44 18.98 14.64
N VAL A 291 0.49 18.53 15.48
CA VAL A 291 0.18 17.98 16.81
C VAL A 291 -0.46 19.05 17.71
N ASN A 292 0.07 20.28 17.70
CA ASN A 292 -0.47 21.37 18.52
C ASN A 292 -1.87 21.78 18.06
N PHE A 293 -2.06 21.95 16.75
CA PHE A 293 -3.38 22.22 16.17
C PHE A 293 -4.39 21.12 16.56
N THR A 294 -4.00 19.86 16.41
CA THR A 294 -4.88 18.73 16.73
C THR A 294 -5.22 18.65 18.21
N ALA A 295 -4.25 18.92 19.09
CA ALA A 295 -4.50 18.99 20.53
C ALA A 295 -5.54 20.08 20.87
N GLU A 296 -5.40 21.28 20.30
CA GLU A 296 -6.38 22.36 20.49
C GLU A 296 -7.79 21.99 19.98
N GLU A 297 -7.88 21.25 18.88
CA GLU A 297 -9.18 20.77 18.37
C GLU A 297 -9.80 19.70 19.28
N ILE A 298 -8.99 18.78 19.82
CA ILE A 298 -9.45 17.79 20.80
C ILE A 298 -9.91 18.45 22.11
N GLU A 299 -9.24 19.50 22.59
CA GLU A 299 -9.66 20.28 23.78
C GLU A 299 -11.05 20.93 23.58
N LYS A 300 -11.39 21.32 22.35
CA LYS A 300 -12.66 21.99 22.01
C LYS A 300 -13.80 21.00 21.77
N ASP A 301 -13.55 19.95 20.99
CA ASP A 301 -14.54 18.96 20.56
C ASP A 301 -13.86 17.63 20.29
N THR A 302 -13.71 16.82 21.34
CA THR A 302 -13.06 15.50 21.25
C THR A 302 -13.79 14.54 20.30
N PRO A 303 -15.11 14.28 20.43
CA PRO A 303 -15.77 13.32 19.56
C PRO A 303 -15.78 13.76 18.09
N GLY A 304 -16.03 15.04 17.83
CA GLY A 304 -16.01 15.57 16.47
C GLY A 304 -14.61 15.52 15.86
N THR A 305 -13.58 15.90 16.60
CA THR A 305 -12.19 15.87 16.11
C THR A 305 -11.72 14.44 15.83
N ILE A 306 -12.02 13.47 16.70
CA ILE A 306 -11.70 12.05 16.45
C ILE A 306 -12.37 11.54 15.16
N ALA A 307 -13.64 11.90 14.94
CA ALA A 307 -14.34 11.51 13.72
C ALA A 307 -13.70 12.10 12.45
N ARG A 308 -13.28 13.37 12.50
CA ARG A 308 -12.59 14.04 11.38
C ARG A 308 -11.22 13.41 11.10
N ILE A 309 -10.44 13.12 12.15
CA ILE A 309 -9.16 12.40 12.02
C ILE A 309 -9.38 11.06 11.30
N ASN A 310 -10.32 10.24 11.79
CA ASN A 310 -10.58 8.90 11.23
C ASN A 310 -11.17 8.92 9.81
N SER A 311 -11.71 10.05 9.36
CA SER A 311 -12.13 10.24 7.97
C SER A 311 -10.97 10.62 7.02
N GLY A 312 -9.78 10.87 7.57
CA GLY A 312 -8.62 11.37 6.82
C GLY A 312 -8.85 12.79 6.30
N GLU A 313 -9.55 13.63 7.07
CA GLU A 313 -9.81 15.02 6.74
C GLU A 313 -8.53 15.86 6.84
N HIS A 314 -8.29 16.75 5.89
CA HIS A 314 -7.20 17.72 5.99
C HIS A 314 -7.49 18.74 7.12
N PRO A 315 -6.55 19.07 8.02
CA PRO A 315 -5.11 18.80 7.93
C PRO A 315 -4.63 17.54 8.67
N PHE A 316 -5.52 16.70 9.22
CA PHE A 316 -5.14 15.51 9.99
C PHE A 316 -4.43 14.45 9.14
N TRP A 317 -4.69 14.44 7.83
CA TRP A 317 -3.88 13.72 6.85
C TRP A 317 -3.70 14.54 5.58
N ASP A 318 -2.45 14.79 5.23
CA ASP A 318 -2.10 15.37 3.94
C ASP A 318 -2.10 14.28 2.85
N ARG A 319 -3.04 14.36 1.91
CA ARG A 319 -3.17 13.38 0.82
C ARG A 319 -2.15 13.59 -0.29
N GLU A 320 -1.57 14.79 -0.40
CA GLU A 320 -0.49 15.08 -1.34
C GLU A 320 0.86 14.65 -0.75
N ASN A 321 1.07 14.94 0.54
CA ASN A 321 2.22 14.46 1.30
C ASN A 321 1.81 13.47 2.38
N ARG A 322 1.56 12.23 1.94
CA ARG A 322 1.05 11.13 2.80
C ARG A 322 1.96 10.77 3.97
N ALA A 323 3.17 11.33 4.06
CA ALA A 323 4.07 11.16 5.17
C ALA A 323 3.64 11.94 6.44
N LEU A 324 2.81 12.99 6.31
CA LEU A 324 2.33 13.81 7.43
C LEU A 324 0.88 13.46 7.78
N TYR A 325 0.69 12.81 8.93
CA TYR A 325 -0.63 12.40 9.41
C TYR A 325 -0.69 12.28 10.94
N VAL A 326 -1.90 12.31 11.48
CA VAL A 326 -2.21 12.26 12.92
C VAL A 326 -2.61 10.85 13.34
N PHE A 327 -2.10 10.42 14.49
CA PHE A 327 -2.56 9.26 15.23
C PHE A 327 -2.64 9.58 16.73
N VAL A 328 -3.63 9.03 17.42
CA VAL A 328 -3.97 9.37 18.81
C VAL A 328 -4.11 8.10 19.65
N TYR A 329 -3.50 8.11 20.83
CA TYR A 329 -3.66 7.05 21.83
C TYR A 329 -4.41 7.52 23.07
N ASP A 330 -5.07 6.60 23.76
CA ASP A 330 -5.42 6.78 25.17
C ASP A 330 -4.22 6.47 26.08
N THR A 331 -4.40 6.64 27.38
CA THR A 331 -3.36 6.37 28.39
C THR A 331 -3.03 4.89 28.58
N ASN A 332 -3.85 3.98 28.03
CA ASN A 332 -3.64 2.54 28.02
C ASN A 332 -3.01 2.02 26.71
N VAL A 333 -2.56 2.92 25.83
CA VAL A 333 -1.96 2.58 24.54
C VAL A 333 -2.98 1.93 23.58
N THR A 334 -4.27 2.28 23.71
CA THR A 334 -5.31 1.97 22.72
C THR A 334 -5.30 3.06 21.64
N ILE A 335 -5.39 2.67 20.37
CA ILE A 335 -5.55 3.64 19.27
C ILE A 335 -6.96 4.22 19.33
N VAL A 336 -7.06 5.52 19.56
CA VAL A 336 -8.34 6.27 19.61
C VAL A 336 -8.67 6.88 18.26
N ALA A 337 -7.65 7.33 17.54
CA ALA A 337 -7.79 7.85 16.18
C ALA A 337 -6.57 7.52 15.32
N GLU A 338 -6.78 7.26 14.04
CA GLU A 338 -5.71 7.06 13.06
C GLU A 338 -6.19 7.56 11.68
N ALA A 339 -5.49 8.55 11.14
CA ALA A 339 -5.88 9.22 9.91
C ALA A 339 -5.53 8.42 8.64
N ASP A 340 -4.43 7.65 8.64
CA ASP A 340 -4.04 6.81 7.49
C ASP A 340 -4.75 5.46 7.50
N ASN A 341 -4.76 4.78 8.65
CA ASN A 341 -5.38 3.46 8.80
C ASN A 341 -6.42 3.40 9.92
N PRO A 342 -7.65 3.91 9.69
CA PRO A 342 -8.72 3.92 10.69
C PRO A 342 -9.19 2.53 11.12
N ARG A 343 -8.80 1.46 10.41
CA ARG A 343 -9.09 0.06 10.82
C ARG A 343 -8.42 -0.30 12.15
N LEU A 344 -7.41 0.46 12.57
CA LEU A 344 -6.69 0.23 13.82
C LEU A 344 -7.38 0.84 15.05
N VAL A 345 -8.42 1.67 14.87
CA VAL A 345 -9.13 2.31 15.97
C VAL A 345 -9.74 1.24 16.90
N GLY A 346 -9.50 1.39 18.20
CA GLY A 346 -9.88 0.45 19.25
C GLY A 346 -8.85 -0.66 19.51
N ALA A 347 -7.80 -0.78 18.69
CA ALA A 347 -6.77 -1.79 18.92
C ALA A 347 -5.88 -1.42 20.11
N HIS A 348 -5.77 -2.35 21.06
CA HIS A 348 -4.86 -2.24 22.20
C HIS A 348 -3.44 -2.62 21.79
N MET A 349 -2.50 -1.68 21.94
CA MET A 349 -1.13 -1.82 21.42
C MET A 349 -0.05 -1.88 22.50
N LYS A 350 -0.43 -1.91 23.78
CA LYS A 350 0.52 -1.98 24.89
C LYS A 350 1.45 -3.19 24.77
N GLY A 351 2.76 -2.96 24.88
CA GLY A 351 3.80 -3.99 24.79
C GLY A 351 4.06 -4.51 23.38
N LYS A 352 3.36 -4.02 22.35
CA LYS A 352 3.58 -4.39 20.95
C LYS A 352 4.67 -3.51 20.33
N THR A 353 5.42 -4.07 19.39
CA THR A 353 6.59 -3.40 18.81
C THR A 353 6.41 -3.05 17.34
N ASP A 354 7.31 -2.23 16.80
CA ASP A 354 7.56 -2.23 15.36
C ASP A 354 8.27 -3.53 14.92
N VAL A 355 8.49 -3.68 13.61
CA VAL A 355 9.13 -4.88 13.03
C VAL A 355 10.61 -5.04 13.44
N ALA A 356 11.23 -4.01 14.01
CA ALA A 356 12.58 -4.05 14.59
C ALA A 356 12.58 -4.14 16.13
N SER A 357 11.46 -4.56 16.73
CA SER A 357 11.32 -4.77 18.19
C SER A 357 11.33 -3.50 19.05
N THR A 358 11.04 -2.32 18.50
CA THR A 358 10.90 -1.08 19.27
C THR A 358 9.47 -0.93 19.80
N PRO A 359 9.21 -0.86 21.12
CA PRO A 359 7.89 -0.63 21.70
C PRO A 359 7.52 0.86 21.67
N PHE A 360 7.50 1.45 20.46
CA PHE A 360 7.46 2.90 20.30
C PHE A 360 6.15 3.54 20.82
N ARG A 361 5.05 2.79 20.82
CA ARG A 361 3.74 3.29 21.29
C ARG A 361 3.72 3.47 22.80
N ASP A 362 4.24 2.48 23.54
CA ASP A 362 4.47 2.60 24.97
C ASP A 362 5.39 3.78 25.28
N GLN A 363 6.50 3.92 24.54
CA GLN A 363 7.45 5.03 24.73
C GLN A 363 6.81 6.41 24.47
N LEU A 364 5.95 6.54 23.45
CA LEU A 364 5.22 7.79 23.19
C LEU A 364 4.29 8.15 24.34
N VAL A 365 3.48 7.18 24.80
CA VAL A 365 2.52 7.39 25.89
C VAL A 365 3.25 7.71 27.21
N GLU A 366 4.27 6.93 27.57
CA GLU A 366 5.07 7.15 28.78
C GLU A 366 5.72 8.54 28.79
N LYS A 367 6.29 8.96 27.65
CA LYS A 367 6.96 10.26 27.52
C LYS A 367 5.97 11.41 27.62
N ALA A 368 4.80 11.30 27.00
CA ALA A 368 3.73 12.29 27.11
C ALA A 368 3.18 12.39 28.54
N LEU A 369 2.99 11.26 29.24
CA LEU A 369 2.51 11.25 30.62
C LEU A 369 3.55 11.82 31.62
N ALA A 370 4.84 11.55 31.40
CA ALA A 370 5.90 12.02 32.29
C ALA A 370 6.27 13.50 32.08
N GLY A 371 6.30 13.96 30.83
CA GLY A 371 6.84 15.29 30.46
C GLY A 371 5.87 16.20 29.71
N GLY A 372 4.63 15.78 29.50
CA GLY A 372 3.62 16.49 28.70
C GLY A 372 3.82 16.37 27.19
N SER A 373 5.04 16.17 26.70
CA SER A 373 5.33 15.95 25.29
C SER A 373 6.72 15.34 25.05
N GLY A 374 6.99 14.86 23.84
CA GLY A 374 8.35 14.53 23.42
C GLY A 374 8.47 13.72 22.13
N TRP A 375 9.71 13.44 21.73
CA TRP A 375 10.05 12.70 20.52
C TRP A 375 10.43 11.25 20.80
N VAL A 376 10.02 10.34 19.91
CA VAL A 376 10.37 8.91 19.90
C VAL A 376 10.74 8.49 18.48
N ASP A 377 11.85 7.77 18.35
CA ASP A 377 12.35 7.23 17.09
C ASP A 377 12.03 5.73 16.97
N TYR A 378 11.61 5.30 15.79
CA TYR A 378 11.21 3.93 15.48
C TYR A 378 11.26 3.70 13.96
N ILE A 379 10.84 2.53 13.47
CA ILE A 379 10.66 2.29 12.04
C ILE A 379 9.20 2.09 11.66
N TRP A 380 8.79 2.64 10.51
CA TRP A 380 7.41 2.57 10.04
C TRP A 380 7.31 2.65 8.52
N ILE A 381 6.18 2.22 7.97
CA ILE A 381 5.86 2.35 6.55
C ILE A 381 5.45 3.80 6.24
N ILE A 382 5.87 4.33 5.09
CA ILE A 382 5.26 5.56 4.55
C ILE A 382 4.03 5.14 3.75
N PRO A 383 2.86 5.75 3.97
CA PRO A 383 1.68 5.38 3.20
C PRO A 383 1.90 5.59 1.70
N GLY A 384 1.78 4.52 0.92
CA GLY A 384 1.99 4.51 -0.53
C GLY A 384 3.41 4.23 -1.00
N GLU A 385 4.41 4.09 -0.11
CA GLU A 385 5.79 3.78 -0.49
C GLU A 385 6.18 2.33 -0.15
N ASN A 386 7.30 1.91 -0.73
CA ASN A 386 7.88 0.58 -0.55
C ASN A 386 8.95 0.54 0.53
N GLY A 387 8.69 -0.21 1.60
CA GLY A 387 9.70 -0.48 2.62
C GLY A 387 9.26 -0.03 4.00
N VAL A 388 10.18 -0.16 4.94
CA VAL A 388 10.06 0.37 6.31
C VAL A 388 11.20 1.34 6.54
N TYR A 389 10.88 2.50 7.10
CA TYR A 389 11.76 3.67 7.15
C TYR A 389 11.92 4.15 8.58
N TYR A 390 13.07 4.74 8.89
CA TYR A 390 13.26 5.46 10.14
C TYR A 390 12.29 6.63 10.23
N LYS A 391 11.56 6.70 11.34
CA LYS A 391 10.54 7.71 11.65
C LYS A 391 10.79 8.26 13.05
N SER A 392 10.64 9.57 13.18
CA SER A 392 10.66 10.30 14.45
C SER A 392 9.28 10.92 14.66
N ALA A 393 8.58 10.53 15.73
CA ALA A 393 7.26 11.07 16.06
C ALA A 393 7.31 11.95 17.29
N TYR A 394 6.60 13.08 17.22
CA TYR A 394 6.32 13.94 18.36
C TYR A 394 4.95 13.59 18.93
N CYS A 395 4.87 13.52 20.25
CA CYS A 395 3.63 13.33 21.00
C CYS A 395 3.40 14.49 21.97
N ARG A 396 2.13 14.77 22.25
CA ARG A 396 1.69 15.72 23.28
C ARG A 396 0.48 15.16 24.04
N LEU A 397 0.53 15.24 25.36
CA LEU A 397 -0.60 14.98 26.24
C LEU A 397 -1.60 16.13 26.14
N VAL A 398 -2.88 15.79 26.01
CA VAL A 398 -3.98 16.73 25.96
C VAL A 398 -5.15 16.22 26.78
N LYS A 399 -5.90 17.13 27.42
CA LYS A 399 -7.16 16.80 28.07
C LYS A 399 -8.31 17.16 27.13
N GLY A 400 -9.11 16.18 26.74
CA GLY A 400 -10.24 16.37 25.84
C GLY A 400 -11.38 17.17 26.47
N SER A 401 -12.29 17.65 25.62
CA SER A 401 -13.56 18.27 26.02
C SER A 401 -14.47 17.34 26.82
N ASP A 402 -14.26 16.03 26.68
CA ASP A 402 -14.91 14.96 27.45
C ASP A 402 -14.28 14.71 28.83
N GLY A 403 -13.15 15.37 29.13
CA GLY A 403 -12.43 15.25 30.40
C GLY A 403 -11.37 14.15 30.43
N GLU A 404 -11.26 13.34 29.39
CA GLU A 404 -10.29 12.24 29.28
C GLU A 404 -8.92 12.73 28.78
N ALA A 405 -7.89 11.91 28.97
CA ALA A 405 -6.52 12.22 28.55
C ALA A 405 -6.13 11.47 27.28
N TYR A 406 -5.59 12.20 26.31
CA TYR A 406 -5.18 11.68 25.00
C TYR A 406 -3.73 12.03 24.69
N ILE A 407 -3.07 11.18 23.91
CA ILE A 407 -1.71 11.37 23.42
C ILE A 407 -1.79 11.60 21.92
N VAL A 408 -1.79 12.87 21.52
CA VAL A 408 -1.83 13.29 20.11
C VAL A 408 -0.44 13.20 19.53
N SER A 409 -0.30 12.52 18.39
CA SER A 409 0.99 12.27 17.78
C SER A 409 0.99 12.48 16.26
N SER A 410 2.14 12.87 15.74
CA SER A 410 2.45 12.88 14.31
C SER A 410 3.96 12.70 14.15
N GLY A 411 4.46 12.45 12.94
CA GLY A 411 5.90 12.21 12.74
C GLY A 411 6.42 12.55 11.36
N MET A 412 7.74 12.48 11.25
CA MET A 412 8.50 12.69 10.02
C MET A 412 9.46 11.51 9.80
N TYR A 413 9.79 11.24 8.54
CA TYR A 413 10.81 10.25 8.19
C TYR A 413 12.18 10.89 8.13
N THR A 414 13.21 10.16 8.51
CA THR A 414 14.57 10.71 8.57
C THR A 414 15.33 10.46 7.27
N PRO A 415 16.24 11.38 6.88
CA PRO A 415 17.04 11.17 5.68
C PRO A 415 17.99 9.96 5.84
N CYS A 416 18.49 9.45 4.72
CA CYS A 416 19.59 8.50 4.71
C CYS A 416 20.76 9.05 5.56
N LYS A 417 21.34 8.22 6.42
CA LYS A 417 22.60 8.59 7.09
C LYS A 417 23.64 8.82 6.01
N SER A 418 24.31 9.97 6.02
CA SER A 418 25.44 10.24 5.15
C SER A 418 26.48 9.14 5.36
N ALA A 419 26.78 8.40 4.28
CA ALA A 419 27.74 7.30 4.27
C ALA A 419 29.18 7.78 4.52
#